data_AF-A0A9X7AZ97-F1
#
_entry.id   AF-A0A9X7AZ97-F1
#
_cell.length_a   1.000
_cell.length_b   1.000
_cell.length_c   1.000
_cell.angle_alpha   90.00
_cell.angle_beta   90.00
_cell.angle_gamma   90.00
#
_symmetry.space_group_name_H-M   'P 1'
#
loop_
_entity.id
_entity.type
_entity.pdbx_description
1 polymer ?
#
loop_
_entity_poly.entity_id
_entity_poly.type
_entity_poly.pdbx_seq_one_letter_code
_entity_poly.pdbx_strand_id
1 'polypeptide(L)' 'MEKRLVEVIRDLRHFLIRGQIDFHLSNFKYYQMFCYALEATGTPYCLQVNELDRKMIVIKMM' A
#
# COMPACT_ATOMS: atom_id res chain seq x y z
N MET A 1 5.81 15.01 -9.81
CA MET A 1 4.69 14.58 -8.95
C MET A 1 3.84 13.53 -9.66
N GLU A 2 3.51 13.75 -10.94
CA GLU A 2 2.72 12.83 -11.79
C GLU A 2 3.20 11.38 -11.80
N LYS A 3 4.51 11.12 -11.95
CA LYS A 3 5.06 9.74 -11.95
C LYS A 3 4.66 8.94 -10.71
N ARG A 4 4.70 9.56 -9.53
CA ARG A 4 4.31 8.91 -8.26
C ARG A 4 2.81 8.67 -8.16
N LEU A 5 1.99 9.54 -8.74
CA LEU A 5 0.54 9.37 -8.76
C LEU A 5 0.15 8.16 -9.63
N VAL A 6 0.77 8.04 -10.81
CA VAL A 6 0.55 6.89 -11.71
C VAL A 6 0.98 5.58 -11.04
N GLU A 7 2.11 5.58 -10.35
CA GLU A 7 2.56 4.44 -9.55
C GLU A 7 1.54 4.06 -8.47
N VAL A 8 1.05 5.02 -7.67
CA VAL A 8 0.03 4.76 -6.63
C VAL A 8 -1.24 4.16 -7.24
N ILE A 9 -1.74 4.71 -8.35
CA ILE A 9 -2.95 4.19 -9.02
C ILE A 9 -2.73 2.77 -9.54
N ARG A 10 -1.58 2.50 -10.13
CA ARG A 10 -1.25 1.16 -10.63
C ARG A 10 -1.19 0.15 -9.50
N ASP A 11 -0.53 0.52 -8.41
CA ASP A 11 -0.33 -0.36 -7.26
C ASP A 11 -1.65 -0.54 -6.50
N LEU A 12 -2.53 0.46 -6.49
CA LEU A 12 -3.89 0.35 -5.94
C LEU A 12 -4.72 -0.65 -6.74
N ARG A 13 -4.67 -0.59 -8.07
CA ARG A 13 -5.30 -1.60 -8.93
C ARG A 13 -4.75 -2.99 -8.68
N HIS A 14 -3.43 -3.11 -8.50
CA HIS A 14 -2.80 -4.38 -8.17
C HIS A 14 -3.30 -4.93 -6.83
N PHE A 15 -3.36 -4.07 -5.81
CA PHE A 15 -3.87 -4.41 -4.48
C PHE A 15 -5.33 -4.88 -4.52
N LEU A 16 -6.21 -4.18 -5.25
CA LEU A 16 -7.62 -4.57 -5.38
C LEU A 16 -7.82 -5.93 -6.08
N ILE A 17 -6.84 -6.38 -6.89
CA ILE A 17 -6.87 -7.69 -7.56
C ILE A 17 -6.24 -8.78 -6.68
N ARG A 18 -5.11 -8.48 -6.04
CA ARG A 18 -4.31 -9.46 -5.29
C ARG A 18 -4.71 -9.58 -3.82
N GLY A 19 -5.42 -8.60 -3.29
CA GLY A 19 -5.80 -8.51 -1.88
C GLY A 19 -4.65 -8.17 -0.95
N GLN A 20 -3.42 -7.97 -1.44
CA GLN A 20 -2.27 -7.61 -0.61
C GLN A 20 -1.19 -6.86 -1.39
N ILE A 21 -0.39 -6.08 -0.67
CA ILE A 21 0.78 -5.38 -1.20
C ILE A 21 1.80 -5.13 -0.08
N ASP A 22 3.08 -5.13 -0.44
CA ASP A 22 4.19 -4.92 0.50
C ASP A 22 4.88 -3.58 0.24
N PHE A 23 5.26 -2.87 1.31
CA PHE A 23 5.97 -1.61 1.27
C PHE A 23 7.22 -1.65 2.13
N HIS A 24 8.33 -1.16 1.60
CA HIS A 24 9.53 -0.93 2.39
C HIS A 24 9.41 0.38 3.20
N LEU A 25 9.70 0.32 4.50
CA LEU A 25 9.58 1.41 5.47
C LEU A 25 10.42 2.65 5.13
N SER A 26 11.50 2.48 4.34
CA SER A 26 12.31 3.62 3.87
C SER A 26 11.52 4.61 2.99
N ASN A 27 10.39 4.19 2.42
CA ASN A 27 9.55 5.02 1.56
C ASN A 27 8.21 5.41 2.21
N PHE A 28 8.28 5.92 3.44
CA PHE A 28 7.12 6.29 4.24
C PHE A 28 6.15 7.24 3.51
N LYS A 29 6.67 8.21 2.75
CA LYS A 29 5.84 9.16 1.99
C LYS A 29 5.00 8.48 0.91
N TYR A 30 5.56 7.47 0.22
CA TYR A 30 4.81 6.72 -0.79
C TYR A 30 3.74 5.85 -0.15
N TYR A 31 4.09 5.16 0.95
CA TYR A 31 3.15 4.40 1.76
C TYR A 31 1.96 5.26 2.21
N GLN A 32 2.22 6.46 2.74
CA GLN A 32 1.16 7.37 3.17
C GLN A 32 0.25 7.80 2.00
N MET A 33 0.82 8.09 0.83
CA MET A 33 0.02 8.42 -0.37
C MET A 33 -0.85 7.23 -0.83
N PHE A 34 -0.32 6.01 -0.76
CA PHE A 34 -1.07 4.81 -1.07
C PHE A 34 -2.23 4.60 -0.10
N CYS A 35 -1.99 4.72 1.21
CA CYS A 35 -3.05 4.57 2.22
C CYS A 35 -4.17 5.59 2.02
N TYR A 36 -3.86 6.86 1.72
CA TYR A 36 -4.91 7.84 1.39
C TYR A 36 -5.71 7.47 0.14
N ALA A 37 -5.05 6.95 -0.89
CA ALA A 37 -5.73 6.50 -2.09
C ALA A 37 -6.63 5.28 -1.80
N LEU A 38 -6.18 4.36 -0.94
CA LEU A 38 -6.92 3.19 -0.53
C LEU A 38 -8.11 3.54 0.40
N GLU A 39 -7.93 4.46 1.33
CA GLU A 39 -9.02 4.96 2.18
C GLU A 39 -10.12 5.62 1.34
N ALA A 40 -9.74 6.35 0.28
CA ALA A 40 -10.69 6.95 -0.64
C ALA A 40 -11.54 5.93 -1.42
N THR A 41 -11.12 4.66 -1.52
CA THR A 41 -11.95 3.60 -2.12
C THR A 41 -12.93 2.96 -1.13
N GLY A 42 -12.83 3.29 0.17
CA GLY A 42 -13.64 2.67 1.22
C GLY A 42 -13.34 1.18 1.43
N THR A 43 -12.22 0.68 0.89
CA THR A 43 -11.87 -0.74 0.98
C THR A 43 -11.27 -1.04 2.36
N PRO A 44 -11.83 -1.98 3.14
CA PRO A 44 -11.28 -2.35 4.43
C PRO A 44 -9.96 -3.11 4.26
N TYR A 45 -8.98 -2.77 5.10
CA TYR A 45 -7.66 -3.39 5.07
C TYR A 45 -7.07 -3.50 6.47
N CYS A 46 -6.14 -4.44 6.64
CA CYS A 46 -5.29 -4.56 7.83
C CYS A 46 -3.82 -4.27 7.49
N LEU A 47 -3.11 -3.74 8.47
CA LEU A 47 -1.68 -3.45 8.41
C LEU A 47 -0.94 -4.45 9.29
N GLN A 48 0.10 -5.07 8.73
CA GLN A 48 0.95 -6.02 9.43
C GLN A 48 2.42 -5.65 9.17
N VAL A 49 3.26 -5.73 10.21
CA VAL A 49 4.71 -5.70 9.99
C VAL A 49 5.13 -7.09 9.55
N ASN A 50 5.93 -7.19 8.50
CA ASN A 50 6.48 -8.48 8.11
C ASN A 50 7.46 -8.96 9.19
N GLU A 51 7.16 -10.08 9.83
CA GLU A 51 7.99 -10.61 10.93
C GLU A 51 9.36 -11.08 10.45
N LEU A 52 9.47 -11.51 9.18
CA LEU A 52 10.71 -11.97 8.55
C LEU A 52 11.58 -10.80 8.09
N ASP A 53 10.96 -9.69 7.69
CA ASP A 53 11.65 -8.45 7.36
C ASP A 53 10.94 -7.25 8.00
N ARG A 54 11.42 -6.86 9.18
CA ARG A 54 10.87 -5.74 9.97
C ARG A 54 10.97 -4.39 9.25
N LYS A 55 11.65 -4.31 8.11
CA LYS A 55 11.67 -3.13 7.24
C LYS A 55 10.50 -3.10 6.26
N MET A 56 9.63 -4.10 6.26
CA MET A 56 8.48 -4.19 5.36
C MET A 56 7.16 -4.10 6.14
N ILE A 57 6.24 -3.29 5.62
CA ILE A 57 4.82 -3.29 5.99
C ILE A 57 4.06 -4.06 4.92
N VAL A 58 3.18 -4.94 5.35
CA VAL A 58 2.21 -5.64 4.50
C VAL A 58 0.83 -5.05 4.73
N ILE A 59 0.18 -4.65 3.65
CA ILE A 59 -1.23 -4.26 3.65
C ILE A 59 -2.04 -5.40 3.05
N LYS A 60 -3.10 -5.84 3.72
CA LYS A 60 -4.00 -6.89 3.20
C LYS A 60 -5.45 -6.44 3.28
N MET A 61 -6.24 -6.75 2.26
CA MET A 61 -7.70 -6.62 2.33
C MET A 61 -8.25 -7.53 3.43
N MET A 62 -9.31 -7.06 4.09
CA MET A 62 -10.07 -7.86 5.06
C MET A 62 -11.08 -8.77 4.38
#